data_AF-A0A956I166-F1
#
_entry.id   AF-A0A956I166-F1
#
_cell.length_a   1.000
_cell.length_b   1.000
_cell.length_c   1.000
_cell.angle_alpha   90.00
_cell.angle_beta   90.00
_cell.angle_gamma   90.00
#
_symmetry.space_group_name_H-M   'P 1'
#
loop_
_entity.id
_entity.type
_entity.pdbx_description
1 polymer ?
#
loop_
_entity_poly.entity_id
_entity_poly.type
_entity_poly.pdbx_seq_one_letter_code
_entity_poly.pdbx_strand_id
1 'polypeptide(L)'
;MNKLAGMALRRPVGRGPSDEDVQALEETAERIASKAPGEPVEVALPTKKSKSSARRHGEREAQKPKTRKVQITAYLPRDLRDRLNRAAVALSGPPSHESVTSIVERAIERELDRLEREHGKFPETDFSPRPGRRPGR
;
A
#
# COMPACT_ATOMS: atom_id res chain seq x y z
N MET A 1 -12.20 43.62 -30.58
CA MET A 1 -13.05 44.06 -29.45
C MET A 1 -14.28 43.17 -29.43
N ASN A 2 -14.39 42.22 -28.49
CA ASN A 2 -15.63 41.48 -28.23
C ASN A 2 -15.80 41.26 -26.73
N LYS A 3 -17.03 41.49 -26.28
CA LYS A 3 -17.44 41.86 -24.93
C LYS A 3 -17.53 40.66 -23.97
N LEU A 4 -17.18 40.95 -22.72
CA LEU A 4 -17.53 40.21 -21.50
C LEU A 4 -19.05 40.00 -21.38
N ALA A 5 -19.45 38.76 -21.11
CA ALA A 5 -20.67 38.39 -20.39
C ALA A 5 -20.31 37.04 -19.73
N GLY A 6 -20.34 36.87 -18.41
CA GLY A 6 -21.33 37.30 -17.44
C GLY A 6 -21.63 36.05 -16.62
N MET A 7 -20.81 35.81 -15.59
CA MET A 7 -20.97 34.73 -14.62
C MET A 7 -22.34 34.80 -13.94
N ALA A 8 -23.07 33.69 -13.96
CA ALA A 8 -24.18 33.45 -13.03
C ALA A 8 -23.99 32.08 -12.38
N LEU A 9 -23.41 32.10 -11.18
CA LEU A 9 -23.33 30.95 -10.27
C LEU A 9 -24.74 30.62 -9.75
N ARG A 10 -25.35 29.55 -10.28
CA ARG A 10 -26.51 28.92 -9.65
C ARG A 10 -26.02 27.80 -8.72
N ARG A 11 -26.17 28.00 -7.40
CA ARG A 11 -26.01 26.93 -6.40
C ARG A 11 -27.21 25.97 -6.53
N PRO A 12 -27.00 24.66 -6.72
CA PRO A 12 -28.10 23.70 -6.56
C PRO A 12 -28.43 23.57 -5.08
N VAL A 13 -29.69 23.83 -4.77
CA VAL A 13 -30.31 23.60 -3.45
C VAL A 13 -30.39 22.09 -3.25
N GLY A 14 -29.96 21.60 -2.07
CA GLY A 14 -29.87 20.18 -1.74
C GLY A 14 -31.22 19.48 -1.86
N ARG A 15 -31.25 18.39 -2.63
CA ARG A 15 -32.36 17.43 -2.66
C ARG A 15 -32.28 16.64 -1.34
N GLY A 16 -33.29 16.77 -0.49
CA GLY A 16 -33.43 15.91 0.70
C GLY A 16 -33.55 14.44 0.30
N PRO A 17 -33.28 13.50 1.22
CA PRO A 17 -33.35 12.07 0.96
C PRO A 17 -34.76 11.71 0.45
N SER A 18 -34.79 10.87 -0.57
CA SER A 18 -36.01 10.41 -1.25
C SER A 18 -36.74 9.41 -0.36
N ASP A 19 -38.05 9.24 -0.49
CA ASP A 19 -38.80 8.23 0.28
C ASP A 19 -38.27 6.79 0.06
N GLU A 20 -37.61 6.53 -1.07
CA GLU A 20 -36.90 5.27 -1.35
C GLU A 20 -35.66 5.06 -0.46
N ASP A 21 -34.97 6.14 -0.06
CA ASP A 21 -33.79 6.07 0.82
C ASP A 21 -34.18 5.72 2.26
N VAL A 22 -35.42 6.04 2.66
CA VAL A 22 -35.96 5.72 3.99
C VAL A 22 -36.37 4.24 4.07
N GLN A 23 -36.92 3.67 2.99
CA GLN A 23 -37.29 2.25 2.95
C GLN A 23 -36.07 1.32 2.96
N ALA A 24 -34.96 1.70 2.32
CA ALA A 24 -33.71 0.91 2.33
C ALA A 24 -33.05 0.83 3.72
N LEU A 25 -33.33 1.78 4.62
CA LEU A 25 -32.84 1.77 6.00
C LEU A 25 -33.68 0.88 6.94
N GLU A 26 -34.97 0.68 6.66
CA GLU A 26 -35.80 -0.25 7.45
C GLU A 26 -35.48 -1.72 7.14
N GLU A 27 -35.17 -2.06 5.88
CA GLU A 27 -34.82 -3.43 5.48
C GLU A 27 -33.48 -3.91 6.09
N THR A 28 -32.58 -2.98 6.45
CA THR A 28 -31.31 -3.32 7.13
C THR A 28 -31.47 -3.50 8.64
N ALA A 29 -32.51 -2.92 9.26
CA ALA A 29 -32.75 -3.07 10.70
C ALA A 29 -33.28 -4.46 11.06
N GLU A 30 -34.14 -5.06 10.23
CA GLU A 30 -34.69 -6.40 10.48
C GLU A 30 -33.65 -7.51 10.34
N ARG A 31 -32.60 -7.30 9.53
CA ARG A 31 -31.51 -8.28 9.35
C ARG A 31 -30.52 -8.33 10.51
N ILE A 32 -30.46 -7.29 11.34
CA ILE A 32 -29.62 -7.24 12.55
C ILE A 32 -30.35 -7.89 13.74
N ALA A 33 -31.70 -7.86 13.75
CA ALA A 33 -32.52 -8.46 14.80
C ALA A 33 -32.57 -10.00 14.78
N SER A 34 -32.17 -10.65 13.68
CA SER A 34 -32.10 -12.12 13.60
C SER A 34 -30.76 -12.73 14.06
N LYS A 35 -29.83 -11.92 14.63
CA LYS A 35 -28.58 -12.43 15.18
C LYS A 35 -28.76 -12.81 16.65
N ALA A 36 -29.07 -14.09 16.87
CA ALA A 36 -29.28 -14.70 18.16
C ALA A 36 -28.16 -14.36 19.18
N PRO A 37 -28.51 -13.99 20.43
CA PRO A 37 -27.54 -13.77 21.50
C PRO A 37 -27.35 -15.08 22.28
N GLY A 38 -26.09 -15.54 22.37
CA GLY A 38 -25.74 -16.54 23.37
C GLY A 38 -24.74 -17.55 22.87
N GLU A 39 -23.45 -17.25 23.07
CA GLU A 39 -22.52 -18.23 23.62
C GLU A 39 -21.59 -17.52 24.63
N PRO A 40 -21.37 -18.10 25.82
CA PRO A 40 -20.68 -17.46 26.92
C PRO A 40 -19.17 -17.35 26.72
N VAL A 41 -18.65 -16.22 27.20
CA VAL A 41 -17.24 -15.91 27.36
C VAL A 41 -16.61 -16.88 28.36
N GLU A 42 -15.79 -17.83 27.90
CA GLU A 42 -14.88 -18.56 28.79
C GLU A 42 -13.64 -17.73 29.08
N VAL A 43 -13.63 -17.17 30.29
CA VAL A 43 -12.46 -16.60 30.95
C VAL A 43 -11.62 -17.75 31.51
N ALA A 44 -10.46 -18.05 30.91
CA ALA A 44 -9.44 -18.90 31.51
C ALA A 44 -8.19 -18.07 31.87
N LEU A 45 -8.00 -17.90 33.18
CA LEU A 45 -6.87 -17.25 33.86
C LEU A 45 -5.58 -18.13 33.84
N PRO A 46 -4.40 -17.58 34.22
CA PRO A 46 -3.10 -17.96 33.67
C PRO A 46 -2.39 -19.08 34.44
N THR A 47 -1.74 -19.99 33.72
CA THR A 47 -0.81 -20.97 34.30
C THR A 47 0.65 -20.52 34.12
N LYS A 48 1.37 -20.49 35.23
CA LYS A 48 2.77 -20.05 35.34
C LYS A 48 3.74 -21.11 34.81
N LYS A 49 4.72 -20.64 34.03
CA LYS A 49 6.10 -21.16 33.81
C LYS A 49 6.36 -22.64 34.10
N SER A 50 6.55 -23.41 33.04
CA SER A 50 7.55 -24.48 32.98
C SER A 50 8.65 -24.08 31.99
N LYS A 51 9.83 -23.75 32.53
CA LYS A 51 11.08 -23.74 31.74
C LYS A 51 11.47 -25.20 31.52
N SER A 52 11.14 -25.75 30.36
CA SER A 52 11.76 -26.99 29.89
C SER A 52 12.34 -26.76 28.50
N SER A 53 13.62 -26.39 28.52
CA SER A 53 14.64 -26.77 27.55
C SER A 53 14.22 -27.91 26.61
N ALA A 54 13.80 -27.54 25.40
CA ALA A 54 13.84 -28.41 24.23
C ALA A 54 14.41 -27.59 23.09
N ARG A 55 15.74 -27.60 23.00
CA ARG A 55 16.46 -27.26 21.77
C ARG A 55 15.93 -28.20 20.67
N ARG A 56 15.10 -27.68 19.78
CA ARG A 56 14.87 -28.30 18.48
C ARG A 56 15.20 -27.26 17.42
N HIS A 57 16.18 -27.64 16.61
CA HIS A 57 16.66 -26.95 15.44
C HIS A 57 15.50 -26.42 14.59
N GLY A 58 15.25 -25.12 14.66
CA GLY A 58 14.72 -24.36 13.53
C GLY A 58 15.95 -23.76 12.86
N GLU A 59 16.20 -24.16 11.61
CA GLU A 59 17.29 -23.67 10.78
C GLU A 59 17.45 -22.16 10.95
N ARG A 60 18.66 -21.73 11.32
CA ARG A 60 19.10 -20.37 11.03
C ARG A 60 19.08 -20.25 9.51
N GLU A 61 17.95 -19.85 8.94
CA GLU A 61 17.95 -19.24 7.61
C GLU A 61 19.04 -18.19 7.66
N ALA A 62 20.07 -18.40 6.84
CA ALA A 62 21.17 -17.49 6.68
C ALA A 62 20.57 -16.10 6.45
N GLN A 63 20.64 -15.23 7.46
CA GLN A 63 20.18 -13.87 7.33
C GLN A 63 21.05 -13.24 6.25
N LYS A 64 20.52 -13.19 5.02
CA LYS A 64 21.18 -12.52 3.91
C LYS A 64 21.56 -11.12 4.40
N PRO A 65 22.78 -10.63 4.08
CA PRO A 65 23.18 -9.31 4.51
C PRO A 65 22.10 -8.31 4.10
N LYS A 66 21.52 -7.61 5.08
CA LYS A 66 20.46 -6.64 4.84
C LYS A 66 21.06 -5.52 4.00
N THR A 67 20.81 -5.55 2.68
CA THR A 67 21.14 -4.44 1.81
C THR A 67 20.43 -3.20 2.33
N ARG A 68 21.16 -2.09 2.46
CA ARG A 68 20.58 -0.83 2.92
C ARG A 68 19.65 -0.33 1.82
N LYS A 69 18.34 -0.35 2.06
CA LYS A 69 17.36 0.21 1.12
C LYS A 69 17.48 1.74 1.14
N VAL A 70 17.47 2.34 -0.05
CA VAL A 70 17.47 3.80 -0.25
C VAL A 70 16.09 4.21 -0.77
N GLN A 71 15.59 5.38 -0.35
CA GLN A 71 14.35 5.93 -0.85
C GLN A 71 14.60 6.71 -2.15
N ILE A 72 13.80 6.41 -3.18
CA ILE A 72 13.80 7.12 -4.45
C ILE A 72 12.41 7.73 -4.65
N THR A 73 12.35 8.96 -5.16
CA THR A 73 11.09 9.62 -5.55
C THR A 73 11.12 9.89 -7.04
N ALA A 74 10.07 9.51 -7.76
CA ALA A 74 9.95 9.68 -9.20
C ALA A 74 8.53 10.13 -9.59
N TYR A 75 8.43 10.84 -10.71
CA TYR A 75 7.14 11.22 -11.30
C TYR A 75 6.69 10.14 -12.29
N LEU A 76 5.45 9.67 -12.16
CA LEU A 76 4.86 8.67 -13.04
C LEU A 76 3.52 9.18 -13.59
N PRO A 77 3.13 8.81 -14.83
CA PRO A 77 1.77 8.99 -15.29
C PRO A 77 0.77 8.35 -14.33
N ARG A 78 -0.33 9.05 -14.05
CA ARG A 78 -1.36 8.60 -13.10
C ARG A 78 -1.86 7.19 -13.43
N ASP A 79 -2.16 6.93 -14.69
CA ASP A 79 -2.70 5.64 -15.13
C ASP A 79 -1.72 4.48 -14.92
N LEU A 80 -0.42 4.76 -14.95
CA LEU A 80 0.61 3.76 -14.67
C LEU A 80 0.69 3.47 -13.16
N ARG A 81 0.65 4.52 -12.33
CA ARG A 81 0.60 4.38 -10.87
C ARG A 81 -0.63 3.59 -10.42
N ASP A 82 -1.79 3.87 -11.00
CA ASP A 82 -3.05 3.20 -10.62
C ASP A 82 -3.05 1.72 -11.05
N ARG A 83 -2.45 1.40 -12.20
CA ARG A 83 -2.22 0.01 -12.62
C ARG A 83 -1.24 -0.71 -11.70
N LEU A 84 -0.15 -0.06 -11.32
CA LEU A 84 0.85 -0.62 -10.41
C LEU A 84 0.25 -0.94 -9.04
N ASN A 85 -0.57 -0.05 -8.48
CA ASN A 85 -1.26 -0.28 -7.21
C ASN A 85 -2.22 -1.47 -7.29
N ARG A 86 -3.02 -1.57 -8.36
CA ARG A 86 -3.93 -2.72 -8.57
C ARG A 86 -3.16 -4.04 -8.65
N ALA A 87 -2.03 -4.06 -9.37
CA ALA A 87 -1.19 -5.24 -9.46
C ALA A 87 -0.62 -5.65 -8.09
N ALA A 88 -0.13 -4.69 -7.30
CA ALA A 88 0.37 -4.97 -5.96
C ALA A 88 -0.71 -5.55 -5.04
N VAL A 89 -1.92 -4.99 -5.06
CA VAL A 89 -3.05 -5.51 -4.26
C VAL A 89 -3.46 -6.91 -4.70
N ALA A 90 -3.50 -7.17 -6.01
CA ALA A 90 -3.86 -8.50 -6.53
C ALA A 90 -2.82 -9.57 -6.17
N LEU A 91 -1.55 -9.18 -6.01
CA LEU A 91 -0.41 -10.08 -5.79
C LEU A 91 0.11 -10.10 -4.34
N SER A 92 -0.50 -9.33 -3.43
CA SER A 92 -0.07 -9.25 -2.03
C SER A 92 -0.38 -10.53 -1.21
N GLY A 93 -1.22 -11.41 -1.75
CA GLY A 93 -1.52 -12.71 -1.17
C GLY A 93 -0.50 -13.79 -1.52
N PRO A 94 -0.66 -15.00 -0.95
CA PRO A 94 0.10 -16.17 -1.35
C PRO A 94 -0.11 -16.47 -2.85
N PRO A 95 0.91 -17.01 -3.55
CA PRO A 95 2.24 -17.37 -3.05
C PRO A 95 3.28 -16.23 -3.08
N SER A 96 2.98 -15.12 -3.77
CA SER A 96 4.01 -14.16 -4.17
C SER A 96 4.26 -13.02 -3.18
N HIS A 97 3.26 -12.64 -2.37
CA HIS A 97 3.37 -11.56 -1.37
C HIS A 97 4.01 -10.27 -1.92
N GLU A 98 3.55 -9.83 -3.09
CA GLU A 98 4.15 -8.69 -3.79
C GLU A 98 3.72 -7.36 -3.19
N SER A 99 4.63 -6.40 -3.27
CA SER A 99 4.42 -5.00 -2.93
C SER A 99 4.76 -4.12 -4.13
N VAL A 100 4.32 -2.86 -4.09
CA VAL A 100 4.75 -1.87 -5.10
C VAL A 100 6.27 -1.81 -5.20
N THR A 101 6.96 -1.84 -4.06
CA THR A 101 8.42 -1.81 -3.99
C THR A 101 9.06 -3.01 -4.68
N SER A 102 8.59 -4.25 -4.43
CA SER A 102 9.17 -5.45 -5.05
C SER A 102 8.87 -5.56 -6.55
N ILE A 103 7.73 -5.04 -6.99
CA ILE A 103 7.41 -4.93 -8.42
C ILE A 103 8.36 -3.93 -9.09
N VAL A 104 8.55 -2.75 -8.50
CA VAL A 104 9.43 -1.70 -9.03
C VAL A 104 10.89 -2.15 -9.04
N GLU A 105 11.36 -2.76 -7.96
CA GLU A 105 12.73 -3.30 -7.83
C GLU A 105 13.06 -4.25 -8.98
N ARG A 106 12.22 -5.27 -9.20
CA ARG A 106 12.42 -6.23 -10.30
C ARG A 106 12.26 -5.61 -11.69
N ALA A 107 11.38 -4.62 -11.85
CA ALA A 107 11.23 -3.94 -13.12
C ALA A 107 12.49 -3.12 -13.46
N ILE A 108 13.07 -2.45 -12.46
CA ILE A 108 14.33 -1.70 -12.62
C ILE A 108 15.49 -2.65 -12.89
N GLU A 109 15.62 -3.75 -12.14
CA GLU A 109 16.68 -4.75 -12.38
C GLU A 109 16.64 -5.30 -13.81
N ARG A 110 15.45 -5.72 -14.27
CA ARG A 110 15.27 -6.24 -15.64
C ARG A 110 15.61 -5.21 -16.70
N GLU A 111 15.26 -3.95 -16.44
CA GLU A 111 15.53 -2.86 -17.39
C GLU A 111 17.02 -2.51 -17.41
N LEU A 112 17.69 -2.49 -16.26
CA LEU A 112 19.14 -2.32 -16.20
C LEU A 112 19.87 -3.46 -16.91
N ASP A 113 19.47 -4.71 -16.66
CA ASP A 113 20.01 -5.88 -17.37
C ASP A 113 19.83 -5.77 -18.89
N ARG A 114 18.66 -5.28 -19.35
CA ARG A 114 18.39 -5.03 -20.76
C ARG A 114 19.34 -3.97 -21.32
N LEU A 115 19.45 -2.84 -20.64
CA LEU A 115 20.29 -1.73 -21.07
C LEU A 115 21.77 -2.09 -21.06
N GLU A 116 22.24 -2.87 -20.08
CA GLU A 116 23.64 -3.35 -20.05
C GLU A 116 23.95 -4.30 -21.21
N ARG A 117 22.97 -5.10 -21.64
CA ARG A 117 23.12 -5.95 -22.84
C ARG A 117 23.14 -5.14 -24.13
N GLU A 118 22.35 -4.07 -24.21
CA GLU A 118 22.23 -3.22 -25.41
C GLU A 118 23.39 -2.20 -25.54
N HIS A 119 23.90 -1.69 -24.41
CA HIS A 119 24.84 -0.56 -24.38
C HIS A 119 26.18 -0.88 -23.69
N GLY A 120 26.32 -2.05 -23.07
CA GLY A 120 27.49 -2.42 -22.26
C GLY A 120 27.36 -2.00 -20.80
N LYS A 121 28.37 -2.33 -19.99
CA LYS A 121 28.37 -2.06 -18.55
C LYS A 121 28.45 -0.57 -18.24
N PHE A 122 27.66 -0.10 -17.28
CA PHE A 122 27.75 1.27 -16.78
C PHE A 122 28.93 1.44 -15.84
N PRO A 123 29.66 2.58 -15.88
CA PRO A 123 30.77 2.84 -14.98
C PRO A 123 30.26 3.04 -13.55
N GLU A 124 30.99 2.48 -12.56
CA GLU A 124 30.77 2.81 -11.15
C GLU A 124 31.06 4.29 -10.95
N THR A 125 30.04 5.07 -10.60
CA THR A 125 30.23 6.46 -10.21
C THR A 125 30.34 6.50 -8.70
N ASP A 126 31.48 6.96 -8.19
CA ASP A 126 31.60 7.39 -6.80
C ASP A 126 30.67 8.60 -6.62
N PHE A 127 29.40 8.35 -6.28
CA PHE A 127 28.48 9.41 -5.91
C PHE A 127 28.95 9.98 -4.57
N SER A 128 29.90 10.91 -4.62
CA SER A 128 30.22 11.78 -3.50
C SER A 128 29.10 12.82 -3.43
N PRO A 129 28.14 12.74 -2.48
CA PRO A 129 27.13 13.76 -2.34
C PRO A 129 27.87 15.08 -2.11
N ARG A 130 27.80 15.99 -3.10
CA ARG A 130 28.36 17.33 -2.92
C ARG A 130 27.75 17.89 -1.64
N PRO A 131 28.53 18.37 -0.65
CA PRO A 131 27.98 18.93 0.56
C PRO A 131 27.16 20.17 0.18
N GLY A 132 25.85 19.99 0.09
CA GLY A 132 24.93 21.07 -0.18
C GLY A 132 24.96 22.05 0.98
N ARG A 133 25.03 23.34 0.66
CA ARG A 133 24.89 24.45 1.61
C ARG A 133 23.52 24.30 2.28
N ARG A 134 23.48 24.11 3.60
CA ARG A 134 22.21 24.14 4.35
C ARG A 134 21.54 25.49 4.07
N PRO A 135 20.26 25.55 3.65
CA PRO A 135 19.55 26.81 3.67
C PRO A 135 19.53 27.30 5.13
N GLY A 136 19.83 28.58 5.31
CA GLY A 136 19.81 29.24 6.62
C GLY A 136 18.47 29.01 7.31
N ARG A 137 18.57 28.80 8.63
CA ARG A 137 17.52 28.46 9.56
C ARG A 137 16.34 29.45 9.56
#